data_AF-A0A059KUQ8-F1
#
_entry.id   AF-A0A059KUQ8-F1
#
_cell.length_a   1.000
_cell.length_b   1.000
_cell.length_c   1.000
_cell.angle_alpha   90.00
_cell.angle_beta   90.00
_cell.angle_gamma   90.00
#
_symmetry.space_group_name_H-M   'P 1'
#
loop_
_entity.id
_entity.type
_entity.pdbx_description
1 polymer ?
#
loop_
_entity_poly.entity_id
_entity_poly.type
_entity_poly.pdbx_seq_one_letter_code
_entity_poly.pdbx_strand_id
1 'polypeptide(L)'
;MTGKNLVGSKDNLIVDSEFTQGEKYWQIHLPPSTPAWAEFRDGYCHVKGGANVGQNLELKLGKYHFSFEGLFTDVTTSYANLALELSGLRKQIDVKSGSDFTPYGFNFSVDKTVAEGDYDFFSLMLVGNENGGKFRNLKLVLVG
;
A
#
# COMPACT_ATOMS: atom_id res chain seq x y z
N MET A 1 -23.93 -15.46 -27.56
CA MET A 1 -24.62 -15.24 -26.27
C MET A 1 -23.59 -14.73 -25.29
N THR A 2 -23.78 -13.49 -24.85
CA THR A 2 -22.89 -12.68 -24.02
C THR A 2 -22.93 -13.14 -22.57
N GLY A 3 -21.91 -13.85 -22.12
CA GLY A 3 -21.66 -14.07 -20.70
C GLY A 3 -21.08 -12.81 -20.08
N LYS A 4 -21.94 -11.88 -19.63
CA LYS A 4 -21.54 -10.86 -18.65
C LYS A 4 -21.24 -11.58 -17.34
N ASN A 5 -19.99 -12.00 -17.15
CA ASN A 5 -19.48 -12.22 -15.81
C ASN A 5 -19.40 -10.85 -15.13
N LEU A 6 -20.47 -10.46 -14.45
CA LEU A 6 -20.39 -9.44 -13.42
C LEU A 6 -19.56 -10.04 -12.27
N VAL A 7 -18.24 -9.94 -12.38
CA VAL A 7 -17.30 -10.31 -11.33
C VAL A 7 -17.50 -9.28 -10.20
N GLY A 8 -18.20 -9.69 -9.14
CA GLY A 8 -18.22 -8.94 -7.89
C GLY A 8 -16.81 -8.89 -7.31
N SER A 9 -16.26 -7.69 -7.15
CA SER A 9 -14.86 -7.46 -6.80
C SER A 9 -14.50 -7.88 -5.37
N LYS A 10 -13.91 -9.06 -5.23
CA LYS A 10 -13.32 -9.53 -3.96
C LYS A 10 -11.82 -9.83 -4.04
N ASP A 11 -11.23 -9.71 -5.22
CA ASP A 11 -9.81 -10.00 -5.41
C ASP A 11 -8.95 -8.87 -4.87
N ASN A 12 -7.88 -9.22 -4.15
CA ASN A 12 -6.89 -8.26 -3.71
C ASN A 12 -6.12 -7.74 -4.93
N LEU A 13 -6.16 -6.41 -5.12
CA LEU A 13 -5.50 -5.75 -6.25
C LEU A 13 -4.01 -5.53 -6.00
N ILE A 14 -3.54 -5.60 -4.75
CA ILE A 14 -2.11 -5.60 -4.45
C ILE A 14 -1.50 -6.92 -4.92
N VAL A 15 -0.54 -6.84 -5.84
CA VAL A 15 0.17 -8.02 -6.33
C VAL A 15 1.24 -8.42 -5.31
N ASP A 16 1.30 -9.72 -4.98
CA ASP A 16 2.21 -10.26 -3.96
C ASP A 16 2.10 -9.53 -2.61
N SER A 17 0.87 -9.38 -2.11
CA SER A 17 0.59 -8.73 -0.81
C SER A 17 1.23 -9.42 0.40
N GLU A 18 1.66 -10.67 0.22
CA GLU A 18 2.35 -11.48 1.22
C GLU A 18 3.88 -11.42 1.09
N PHE A 19 4.41 -10.63 0.14
CA PHE A 19 5.85 -10.41 -0.07
C PHE A 19 6.69 -11.65 -0.37
N THR A 20 6.07 -12.72 -0.88
CA THR A 20 6.74 -14.00 -1.17
C THR A 20 7.69 -13.92 -2.39
N GLN A 21 7.48 -12.93 -3.25
CA GLN A 21 8.27 -12.70 -4.46
C GLN A 21 8.99 -11.35 -4.46
N GLY A 22 8.81 -10.54 -3.41
CA GLY A 22 9.63 -9.38 -3.08
C GLY A 22 9.86 -8.42 -4.25
N GLU A 23 11.13 -8.18 -4.59
CA GLU A 23 11.57 -7.22 -5.62
C GLU A 23 11.02 -7.51 -7.03
N LYS A 24 10.45 -8.70 -7.29
CA LYS A 24 9.76 -8.98 -8.55
C LYS A 24 8.52 -8.09 -8.74
N TYR A 25 7.84 -7.73 -7.66
CA TYR A 25 6.59 -6.95 -7.69
C TYR A 25 6.64 -5.67 -6.85
N TRP A 26 7.70 -5.49 -6.07
CA TRP A 26 7.86 -4.37 -5.15
C TRP A 26 9.13 -3.59 -5.46
N GLN A 27 9.05 -2.27 -5.42
CA GLN A 27 10.18 -1.38 -5.63
C GLN A 27 10.71 -0.88 -4.29
N ILE A 28 12.01 -1.06 -4.03
CA ILE A 28 12.68 -0.48 -2.87
C ILE A 28 13.30 0.86 -3.28
N HIS A 29 13.04 1.92 -2.52
CA HIS A 29 13.81 3.16 -2.61
C HIS A 29 14.49 3.45 -1.27
N LEU A 30 15.79 3.73 -1.36
CA LEU A 30 16.63 4.02 -0.21
C LEU A 30 17.03 5.50 -0.22
N PRO A 31 16.93 6.22 0.91
CA PRO A 31 17.46 7.57 1.03
C PRO A 31 19.00 7.57 0.87
N PRO A 32 19.59 8.64 0.30
CA PRO A 32 21.00 8.67 -0.06
C PRO A 32 21.98 8.83 1.11
N SER A 33 21.52 9.22 2.30
CA SER A 33 22.38 9.71 3.40
C SER A 33 22.18 9.00 4.74
N THR A 34 21.30 8.01 4.85
CA THR A 34 21.05 7.26 6.08
C THR A 34 21.20 5.76 5.85
N PRO A 35 21.68 4.97 6.84
CA PRO A 35 21.67 3.52 6.76
C PRO A 35 20.21 3.04 6.78
N ALA A 36 19.66 2.91 5.59
CA ALA A 36 18.30 2.49 5.32
C ALA A 36 18.32 1.12 4.64
N TRP A 37 17.32 0.29 4.93
CA TRP A 37 17.16 -0.99 4.26
C TRP A 37 15.70 -1.41 4.26
N ALA A 38 15.37 -2.26 3.31
CA ALA A 38 14.11 -2.97 3.23
C ALA A 38 14.41 -4.46 3.01
N GLU A 39 13.59 -5.33 3.57
CA GLU A 39 13.68 -6.77 3.37
C GLU A 39 12.29 -7.36 3.20
N PHE A 40 12.19 -8.28 2.25
CA PHE A 40 11.00 -9.10 2.04
C PHE A 40 11.21 -10.45 2.70
N ARG A 41 10.24 -10.87 3.51
CA ARG A 41 10.15 -12.23 4.06
C ARG A 41 8.75 -12.75 3.79
N ASP A 42 8.61 -14.08 3.72
CA ASP A 42 7.31 -14.72 3.55
C ASP A 42 6.33 -14.22 4.64
N GLY A 43 5.33 -13.44 4.20
CA GLY A 43 4.28 -12.87 5.04
C GLY A 43 4.52 -11.46 5.57
N TYR A 44 5.66 -10.79 5.33
CA TYR A 44 5.83 -9.38 5.69
C TYR A 44 6.99 -8.66 4.96
N CYS A 45 6.89 -7.34 4.89
CA CYS A 45 8.00 -6.47 4.52
C CYS A 45 8.49 -5.70 5.75
N HIS A 46 9.81 -5.69 5.97
CA HIS A 46 10.46 -4.88 7.00
C HIS A 46 11.15 -3.70 6.33
N VAL A 47 10.86 -2.49 6.79
CA VAL A 47 11.49 -1.25 6.30
C VAL A 47 12.06 -0.44 7.45
N LYS A 48 13.22 0.18 7.26
CA LYS A 48 13.93 0.95 8.29
C LYS A 48 14.72 2.13 7.72
N GLY A 49 14.96 3.15 8.55
CA GLY A 49 15.94 4.21 8.28
C GLY A 49 15.55 5.19 7.18
N GLY A 50 14.26 5.30 6.89
CA GLY A 50 13.71 6.08 5.78
C GLY A 50 13.58 5.30 4.48
N ALA A 51 13.91 4.00 4.47
CA ALA A 51 13.60 3.13 3.34
C ALA A 51 12.10 3.11 3.09
N ASN A 52 11.74 3.05 1.82
CA ASN A 52 10.37 2.90 1.41
C ASN A 52 10.22 1.80 0.36
N VAL A 53 9.09 1.13 0.41
CA VAL A 53 8.74 0.03 -0.47
C VAL A 53 7.40 0.35 -1.12
N GLY A 54 7.34 0.28 -2.44
CA GLY A 54 6.14 0.69 -3.16
C GLY A 54 5.74 -0.19 -4.32
N GLN A 55 4.49 -0.01 -4.72
CA GLN A 55 3.88 -0.62 -5.89
C GLN A 55 2.91 0.39 -6.51
N ASN A 56 2.92 0.47 -7.84
CA ASN A 56 2.01 1.33 -8.60
C ASN A 56 1.02 0.45 -9.37
N LEU A 57 -0.23 0.89 -9.46
CA LEU A 57 -1.34 0.15 -10.08
C LEU A 57 -2.23 1.12 -10.86
N GLU A 58 -2.98 0.60 -11.83
CA GLU A 58 -4.09 1.32 -12.46
C GLU A 58 -5.39 0.92 -11.78
N LEU A 59 -6.11 1.90 -11.22
CA LEU A 59 -7.41 1.68 -10.62
C LEU A 59 -8.50 2.24 -11.51
N LYS A 60 -9.50 1.41 -11.81
CA LYS A 60 -10.70 1.86 -12.50
C LYS A 60 -11.54 2.75 -11.58
N LEU A 61 -12.55 3.38 -12.15
CA LEU A 61 -13.57 4.06 -11.37
C LEU A 61 -14.25 3.12 -10.36
N GLY A 62 -14.49 3.62 -9.15
CA GLY A 62 -15.18 2.88 -8.10
C GLY A 62 -14.73 3.26 -6.70
N LYS A 63 -15.35 2.63 -5.70
CA LYS A 63 -15.00 2.80 -4.28
C LYS A 63 -14.07 1.69 -3.85
N TYR A 64 -12.99 2.05 -3.18
CA TYR A 64 -11.95 1.13 -2.76
C TYR A 64 -11.81 1.13 -1.24
N HIS A 65 -11.44 -0.03 -0.70
CA HIS A 65 -10.96 -0.18 0.66
C HIS A 65 -9.50 -0.63 0.63
N PHE A 66 -8.63 0.16 1.26
CA PHE A 66 -7.26 -0.24 1.53
C PHE A 66 -7.09 -0.58 3.02
N SER A 67 -6.41 -1.68 3.31
CA SER A 67 -6.06 -2.09 4.67
C SER A 67 -4.71 -2.79 4.73
N PHE A 68 -4.11 -2.79 5.91
CA PHE A 68 -2.85 -3.47 6.21
C PHE A 68 -2.70 -3.65 7.72
N GLU A 69 -1.70 -4.41 8.14
CA GLU A 69 -1.26 -4.48 9.53
C GLU A 69 0.17 -3.95 9.69
N GLY A 70 0.42 -3.21 10.77
CA GLY A 70 1.73 -2.66 11.11
C GLY A 70 2.21 -3.09 12.49
N LEU A 71 3.47 -3.52 12.61
CA LEU A 71 4.17 -3.78 13.88
C LEU A 71 5.41 -2.89 13.98
N PHE A 72 5.35 -1.92 14.88
CA PHE A 72 6.40 -0.93 15.13
C PHE A 72 6.60 -0.81 16.64
N THR A 73 7.79 -1.08 17.15
CA THR A 73 8.01 -1.15 18.60
C THR A 73 8.18 0.22 19.25
N ASP A 74 8.52 1.24 18.47
CA ASP A 74 8.82 2.59 18.94
C ASP A 74 7.93 3.64 18.27
N VAL A 75 7.81 4.81 18.89
CA VAL A 75 7.03 5.97 18.41
C VAL A 75 7.76 6.61 17.22
N THR A 76 7.85 5.88 16.12
CA THR A 76 8.51 6.32 14.89
C THR A 76 7.50 7.01 13.99
N THR A 77 8.00 7.94 13.16
CA THR A 77 7.22 8.61 12.11
C THR A 77 6.95 7.70 10.91
N SER A 78 6.87 6.38 11.10
CA SER A 78 6.60 5.45 10.01
C SER A 78 5.15 5.60 9.53
N TYR A 79 4.90 5.35 8.24
CA TYR A 79 3.57 5.51 7.67
C TYR A 79 3.38 4.68 6.40
N ALA A 80 2.12 4.46 6.03
CA ALA A 80 1.75 4.10 4.66
C ALA A 80 1.23 5.36 3.96
N ASN A 81 1.75 5.64 2.76
CA ASN A 81 1.30 6.73 1.91
C ASN A 81 0.67 6.15 0.65
N LEU A 82 -0.45 6.73 0.26
CA LEU A 82 -1.20 6.38 -0.92
C LEU A 82 -1.48 7.65 -1.70
N ALA A 83 -1.25 7.60 -3.01
CA ALA A 83 -1.57 8.67 -3.92
C ALA A 83 -2.40 8.13 -5.09
N LEU A 84 -3.35 8.94 -5.53
CA LEU A 84 -3.97 8.84 -6.85
C LEU A 84 -3.44 10.03 -7.65
N GLU A 85 -2.60 9.77 -8.64
CA GLU A 85 -1.80 10.82 -9.28
C GLU A 85 -2.65 11.72 -10.19
N LEU A 86 -3.68 11.17 -10.87
CA LEU A 86 -4.52 11.97 -11.77
C LEU A 86 -5.55 12.79 -10.98
N SER A 87 -6.18 12.20 -9.97
CA SER A 87 -7.10 12.93 -9.09
C SER A 87 -6.45 13.78 -8.02
N GLY A 88 -5.15 13.62 -7.80
CA GLY A 88 -4.39 14.36 -6.79
C GLY A 88 -4.75 13.98 -5.35
N LEU A 89 -5.55 12.93 -5.12
CA LEU A 89 -5.82 12.45 -3.78
C LEU A 89 -4.52 11.93 -3.17
N ARG A 90 -4.13 12.44 -2.00
CA ARG A 90 -3.02 11.90 -1.21
C ARG A 90 -3.51 11.58 0.20
N LYS A 91 -3.19 10.39 0.68
CA LYS A 91 -3.53 9.93 2.03
C LYS A 91 -2.32 9.31 2.69
N GLN A 92 -2.03 9.80 3.89
CA GLN A 92 -1.05 9.20 4.79
C GLN A 92 -1.78 8.55 5.97
N ILE A 93 -1.30 7.36 6.35
CA ILE A 93 -1.69 6.66 7.58
C ILE A 93 -0.45 6.45 8.41
N ASP A 94 -0.35 7.22 9.49
CA ASP A 94 0.71 7.06 10.47
C ASP A 94 0.49 5.76 11.24
N VAL A 95 1.54 4.94 11.32
CA VAL A 95 1.49 3.72 12.12
C VAL A 95 1.84 4.04 13.57
N LYS A 96 1.05 3.50 14.48
CA LYS A 96 1.25 3.61 15.92
C LYS A 96 2.24 2.54 16.38
N SER A 97 2.97 2.87 17.44
CA SER A 97 3.78 1.89 18.15
C SER A 97 2.91 0.89 18.90
N GLY A 98 3.40 -0.33 19.05
CA GLY A 98 2.72 -1.42 19.74
C GLY A 98 3.59 -2.67 19.85
N SER A 99 3.23 -3.55 20.79
CA SER A 99 3.90 -4.84 20.97
C SER A 99 3.41 -5.92 20.00
N ASP A 100 2.39 -5.63 19.20
CA ASP A 100 1.79 -6.55 18.24
C ASP A 100 1.32 -5.79 16.98
N PHE A 101 0.99 -6.56 15.94
CA PHE A 101 0.44 -6.05 14.70
C PHE A 101 -0.89 -5.35 14.94
N THR A 102 -0.94 -4.08 14.58
CA THR A 102 -2.14 -3.25 14.66
C THR A 102 -2.76 -3.13 13.27
N PRO A 103 -4.08 -3.36 13.12
CA PRO A 103 -4.75 -3.19 11.83
C PRO A 103 -5.02 -1.71 11.51
N TYR A 104 -4.89 -1.37 10.24
CA TYR A 104 -5.19 -0.07 9.68
C TYR A 104 -6.05 -0.24 8.42
N GLY A 105 -6.90 0.74 8.14
CA GLY A 105 -7.63 0.76 6.88
C GLY A 105 -8.46 2.02 6.67
N PHE A 106 -8.81 2.26 5.42
CA PHE A 106 -9.63 3.39 5.02
C PHE A 106 -10.32 3.14 3.68
N ASN A 107 -11.36 3.92 3.41
CA ASN A 107 -12.07 3.91 2.15
C ASN A 107 -11.73 5.17 1.33
N PHE A 108 -11.68 5.04 0.02
CA PHE A 108 -11.53 6.14 -0.93
C PHE A 108 -12.29 5.84 -2.23
N SER A 109 -12.43 6.83 -3.10
CA SER A 109 -13.10 6.68 -4.40
C SER A 109 -12.19 7.15 -5.52
N VAL A 110 -12.30 6.49 -6.68
CA VAL A 110 -11.77 6.95 -7.96
C VAL A 110 -12.97 7.40 -8.79
N ASP A 111 -13.08 8.71 -9.04
CA ASP A 111 -14.27 9.32 -9.64
C ASP A 111 -13.99 9.93 -11.03
N LYS A 112 -15.04 9.97 -11.88
CA LYS A 112 -14.96 10.43 -13.28
C LYS A 112 -14.53 11.88 -13.46
N THR A 113 -14.66 12.71 -12.44
CA THR A 113 -14.38 14.14 -12.53
C THR A 113 -12.90 14.46 -12.68
N VAL A 114 -12.04 13.46 -12.48
CA VAL A 114 -10.59 13.63 -12.32
C VAL A 114 -9.76 12.50 -12.95
N ALA A 115 -10.36 11.33 -13.21
CA ALA A 115 -9.74 10.24 -13.95
C ALA A 115 -9.71 10.51 -15.47
N GLU A 116 -8.55 10.39 -16.11
CA GLU A 116 -8.44 10.39 -17.57
C GLU A 116 -8.77 8.98 -18.10
N GLY A 117 -9.78 8.84 -18.97
CA GLY A 117 -10.04 7.55 -19.64
C GLY A 117 -10.55 6.40 -18.74
N ASP A 118 -11.32 6.70 -17.70
CA ASP A 118 -11.95 5.74 -16.75
C ASP A 118 -11.00 5.03 -15.75
N TYR A 119 -9.78 5.55 -15.54
CA TYR A 119 -8.85 5.05 -14.52
C TYR A 119 -8.02 6.16 -13.86
N ASP A 120 -7.36 5.83 -12.75
CA ASP A 120 -6.38 6.65 -12.06
C ASP A 120 -5.11 5.84 -11.74
N PHE A 121 -3.97 6.50 -11.67
CA PHE A 121 -2.69 5.91 -11.30
C PHE A 121 -2.55 5.92 -9.79
N PHE A 122 -2.63 4.74 -9.21
CA PHE A 122 -2.45 4.52 -7.78
C PHE A 122 -1.00 4.24 -7.46
N SER A 123 -0.46 4.96 -6.48
CA SER A 123 0.87 4.75 -5.92
C SER A 123 0.73 4.40 -4.43
N LEU A 124 1.28 3.26 -4.01
CA LEU A 124 1.38 2.89 -2.60
C LEU A 124 2.84 2.89 -2.17
N MET A 125 3.12 3.49 -1.01
CA MET A 125 4.43 3.51 -0.38
C MET A 125 4.33 3.13 1.09
N LEU A 126 5.10 2.13 1.51
CA LEU A 126 5.29 1.71 2.90
C LEU A 126 6.61 2.28 3.39
N VAL A 127 6.59 3.13 4.42
CA VAL A 127 7.77 3.88 4.85
C VAL A 127 8.12 3.53 6.29
N GLY A 128 9.35 3.07 6.50
CA GLY A 128 9.89 2.76 7.82
C GLY A 128 10.92 3.78 8.26
N ASN A 129 10.61 4.57 9.28
CA ASN A 129 11.50 5.61 9.80
C ASN A 129 12.28 5.14 11.02
N GLU A 130 13.49 5.68 11.19
CA GLU A 130 14.40 5.42 12.31
C GLU A 130 14.62 3.93 12.62
N ASN A 131 13.91 3.39 13.61
CA ASN A 131 14.00 1.99 14.06
C ASN A 131 13.28 1.01 13.14
N GLY A 132 12.42 1.51 12.26
CA GLY A 132 11.70 0.71 11.27
C GLY A 132 10.57 -0.11 11.87
N GLY A 133 10.05 -1.02 11.06
CA GLY A 133 9.02 -1.96 11.47
C GLY A 133 8.47 -2.75 10.30
N LYS A 134 7.41 -3.51 10.58
CA LYS A 134 6.89 -4.52 9.67
C LYS A 134 5.51 -4.13 9.16
N PHE A 135 5.31 -4.30 7.86
CA PHE A 135 4.01 -4.23 7.20
C PHE A 135 3.61 -5.62 6.70
N ARG A 136 2.34 -6.00 6.87
CA ARG A 136 1.79 -7.27 6.34
C ARG A 136 0.30 -7.17 6.02
N ASN A 137 -0.26 -8.26 5.49
CA ASN A 137 -1.68 -8.41 5.22
C ASN A 137 -2.28 -7.25 4.39
N LEU A 138 -1.53 -6.75 3.40
CA LEU A 138 -1.99 -5.63 2.58
C LEU A 138 -3.16 -6.04 1.71
N LYS A 139 -4.24 -5.27 1.73
CA LYS A 139 -5.40 -5.51 0.88
C LYS A 139 -5.89 -4.23 0.27
N LEU A 140 -6.05 -4.24 -1.04
CA LEU A 140 -6.76 -3.22 -1.80
C LEU A 140 -7.89 -3.90 -2.57
N VAL A 141 -9.13 -3.55 -2.26
CA VAL A 141 -10.31 -4.19 -2.87
C VAL A 141 -11.30 -3.13 -3.34
N LEU A 142 -11.95 -3.36 -4.48
CA LEU A 142 -13.10 -2.58 -4.92
C LEU A 142 -14.32 -3.03 -4.09
N VAL A 143 -15.04 -2.09 -3.46
CA VAL A 143 -16.13 -2.36 -2.51
C VAL A 143 -17.49 -1.86 -2.96
N GLY A 144 -17.59 -1.16 -4.09
CA GLY A 144 -18.86 -0.72 -4.69
C GLY A 144 -18.73 0.36 -5.73
#